data_AF-A0A430G6J4-F1
#
_entry.id   AF-A0A430G6J4-F1
#
_cell.length_a   1.000
_cell.length_b   1.000
_cell.length_c   1.000
_cell.angle_alpha   90.00
_cell.angle_beta   90.00
_cell.angle_gamma   90.00
#
_symmetry.space_group_name_H-M   'P 1'
#
loop_
_entity.id
_entity.type
_entity.pdbx_description
1 polymer ?
#
loop_
_entity_poly.entity_id
_entity_poly.type
_entity_poly.pdbx_seq_one_letter_code
_entity_poly.pdbx_strand_id
1 'polypeptide(L)'
;MSEELEDEGARRSALFGWPLLLALLGCLALILGAAFAPTLLPRLDFWTMVLAGAGAGLALWLLVLLAGSRTRQWLVVMGALIALPVTGALAGLGAGRIHVARASIDARTFAEVDIAADGKPSVPGAAADRGSASAAYLAAIREDAADLRAYADAMGKFNLGVLSSPYLLQQSPQILADCASISGLETVARDQSRRARDRRSRAAEAVDRSGLPADAKPGARAIVTAGDEEAMLANRIEIIRASRAQCELLARRSWHNAAGYFGFANGGDRARFGETTKRLLAAAGEAERLQRAAADQRIQGREQVREVLMR
;
A
#
# COMPACT_ATOMS: atom_id res chain seq x y z
N MET A 1 -68.99 -17.56 -20.10
CA MET A 1 -67.85 -18.04 -19.27
C MET A 1 -66.48 -17.70 -19.86
N SER A 2 -66.36 -17.38 -21.17
CA SER A 2 -65.13 -16.81 -21.75
C SER A 2 -65.03 -15.29 -21.60
N GLU A 3 -66.17 -14.56 -21.67
CA GLU A 3 -66.19 -13.10 -21.53
C GLU A 3 -65.83 -12.59 -20.11
N GLU A 4 -66.17 -13.32 -19.05
CA GLU A 4 -65.78 -12.93 -17.67
C GLU A 4 -64.26 -13.05 -17.42
N LEU A 5 -63.58 -14.01 -18.08
CA LEU A 5 -62.13 -14.18 -17.97
C LEU A 5 -61.35 -13.12 -18.77
N GLU A 6 -61.90 -12.65 -19.90
CA GLU A 6 -61.31 -11.55 -20.68
C GLU A 6 -61.53 -10.18 -20.01
N ASP A 7 -62.70 -9.92 -19.40
CA ASP A 7 -62.97 -8.66 -18.69
C ASP A 7 -62.15 -8.54 -17.39
N GLU A 8 -61.84 -9.67 -16.74
CA GLU A 8 -60.97 -9.69 -15.55
C GLU A 8 -59.49 -9.50 -15.92
N GLY A 9 -59.07 -9.98 -17.10
CA GLY A 9 -57.77 -9.70 -17.70
C GLY A 9 -57.60 -8.22 -18.08
N ALA A 10 -58.63 -7.64 -18.73
CA ALA A 10 -58.65 -6.23 -19.13
C ALA A 10 -58.67 -5.26 -17.93
N ARG A 11 -59.43 -5.58 -16.87
CA ARG A 11 -59.42 -4.82 -15.61
C ARG A 11 -58.09 -4.94 -14.87
N ARG A 12 -57.44 -6.10 -14.88
CA ARG A 12 -56.08 -6.25 -14.31
C ARG A 12 -55.04 -5.46 -15.10
N SER A 13 -55.09 -5.43 -16.43
CA SER A 13 -54.20 -4.56 -17.23
C SER A 13 -54.48 -3.06 -17.05
N ALA A 14 -55.73 -2.66 -16.75
CA ALA A 14 -56.08 -1.28 -16.44
C ALA A 14 -55.71 -0.83 -15.01
N LEU A 15 -55.61 -1.77 -14.06
CA LEU A 15 -55.19 -1.52 -12.68
C LEU A 15 -53.67 -1.45 -12.50
N PHE A 16 -52.91 -2.12 -13.37
CA PHE A 16 -51.44 -2.21 -13.33
C PHE A 16 -50.77 -1.33 -14.42
N GLY A 17 -51.16 -0.06 -14.47
CA GLY A 17 -50.71 0.89 -15.50
C GLY A 17 -49.25 1.37 -15.37
N TRP A 18 -48.86 2.23 -16.33
CA TRP A 18 -47.57 2.93 -16.42
C TRP A 18 -46.94 3.40 -15.09
N PRO A 19 -47.67 3.98 -14.12
CA PRO A 19 -47.09 4.41 -12.84
C PRO A 19 -46.59 3.26 -11.96
N LEU A 20 -47.20 2.07 -12.03
CA LEU A 20 -46.67 0.91 -11.30
C LEU A 20 -45.35 0.42 -11.91
N LEU A 21 -45.28 0.42 -13.24
CA LEU A 21 -44.06 0.04 -13.96
C LEU A 21 -42.92 1.02 -13.65
N LEU A 22 -43.22 2.33 -13.56
CA LEU A 22 -42.27 3.34 -13.09
C LEU A 22 -41.83 3.14 -11.63
N ALA A 23 -42.74 2.75 -10.74
CA ALA A 23 -42.38 2.44 -9.36
C ALA A 23 -41.45 1.23 -9.26
N LEU A 24 -41.72 0.16 -10.01
CA LEU A 24 -40.86 -1.04 -10.06
C LEU A 24 -39.48 -0.73 -10.67
N LEU A 25 -39.43 0.03 -11.76
CA LEU A 25 -38.17 0.50 -12.34
C LEU A 25 -37.41 1.41 -11.37
N GLY A 26 -38.11 2.26 -10.62
CA GLY A 26 -37.52 3.08 -9.56
C GLY A 26 -36.87 2.22 -8.46
N CYS A 27 -37.56 1.19 -7.99
CA CYS A 27 -36.98 0.23 -7.04
C CYS A 27 -35.74 -0.48 -7.61
N LEU A 28 -35.80 -0.95 -8.86
CA LEU A 28 -34.66 -1.58 -9.53
C LEU A 28 -33.47 -0.62 -9.62
N ALA A 29 -33.71 0.63 -10.01
CA ALA A 29 -32.68 1.67 -10.12
C ALA A 29 -32.04 1.98 -8.77
N LEU A 30 -32.81 2.02 -7.68
CA LEU A 30 -32.28 2.21 -6.32
C LEU A 30 -31.39 1.03 -5.88
N ILE A 31 -31.81 -0.20 -6.18
CA ILE A 31 -31.03 -1.41 -5.85
C ILE A 31 -29.71 -1.43 -6.63
N LEU A 32 -29.75 -1.18 -7.94
CA LEU A 32 -28.56 -1.10 -8.78
C LEU A 32 -27.66 0.06 -8.34
N GLY A 33 -28.24 1.22 -8.06
CA GLY A 33 -27.54 2.39 -7.53
C GLY A 33 -26.80 2.06 -6.23
N ALA A 34 -27.42 1.33 -5.31
CA ALA A 34 -26.76 0.90 -4.06
C ALA A 34 -25.65 -0.15 -4.28
N ALA A 35 -25.78 -1.03 -5.27
CA ALA A 35 -24.74 -2.00 -5.62
C ALA A 35 -23.49 -1.33 -6.22
N PHE A 36 -23.67 -0.28 -7.03
CA PHE A 36 -22.60 0.45 -7.70
C PHE A 36 -22.10 1.70 -6.95
N ALA A 37 -22.88 2.24 -6.02
CA ALA A 37 -22.47 3.34 -5.15
C ALA A 37 -21.10 3.10 -4.51
N PRO A 38 -20.78 1.91 -3.94
CA PRO A 38 -19.48 1.66 -3.34
C PRO A 38 -18.30 1.54 -4.30
N THR A 39 -18.53 1.55 -5.62
CA THR A 39 -17.48 1.67 -6.63
C THR A 39 -17.29 3.11 -7.14
N LEU A 40 -18.32 3.94 -7.07
CA LEU A 40 -18.35 5.26 -7.74
C LEU A 40 -18.28 6.44 -6.76
N LEU A 41 -18.70 6.25 -5.51
CA LEU A 41 -18.81 7.31 -4.52
C LEU A 41 -17.77 7.16 -3.41
N PRO A 42 -17.23 8.27 -2.89
CA PRO A 42 -16.39 8.27 -1.69
C PRO A 42 -17.20 7.79 -0.48
N ARG A 43 -16.50 7.29 0.53
CA ARG A 43 -17.13 6.83 1.78
C ARG A 43 -17.82 8.02 2.47
N LEU A 44 -19.14 8.01 2.46
CA LEU A 44 -19.98 8.96 3.20
C LEU A 44 -20.33 8.36 4.57
N ASP A 45 -20.69 9.23 5.52
CA ASP A 45 -21.17 8.77 6.82
C ASP A 45 -22.47 7.96 6.65
N PHE A 46 -22.69 7.03 7.57
CA PHE A 46 -23.78 6.06 7.52
C PHE A 46 -25.13 6.75 7.36
N TRP A 47 -25.39 7.77 8.18
CA TRP A 47 -26.65 8.51 8.11
C TRP A 47 -26.78 9.31 6.82
N THR A 48 -25.67 9.80 6.27
CA THR A 48 -25.68 10.52 4.99
C THR A 48 -26.07 9.59 3.85
N MET A 49 -25.57 8.34 3.83
CA MET A 49 -25.99 7.36 2.80
C MET A 49 -27.46 6.96 2.93
N VAL A 50 -27.96 6.78 4.15
CA VAL A 50 -29.37 6.44 4.39
C VAL A 50 -30.28 7.58 3.95
N LEU A 51 -29.95 8.82 4.33
CA LEU A 51 -30.71 10.01 3.93
C LEU A 51 -30.64 10.26 2.43
N ALA A 52 -29.47 10.09 1.81
CA ALA A 52 -29.31 10.22 0.36
C ALA A 52 -30.14 9.16 -0.39
N GLY A 53 -30.14 7.91 0.08
CA GLY A 53 -30.97 6.85 -0.48
C GLY A 53 -32.47 7.15 -0.35
N ALA A 54 -32.92 7.59 0.82
CA ALA A 54 -34.31 8.01 1.05
C ALA A 54 -34.71 9.19 0.15
N GLY A 55 -33.82 10.18 -0.01
CA GLY A 55 -34.00 11.33 -0.89
C GLY A 55 -34.12 10.94 -2.37
N ALA A 56 -33.28 10.01 -2.83
CA ALA A 56 -33.39 9.46 -4.19
C ALA A 56 -34.71 8.72 -4.41
N GLY A 57 -35.19 7.96 -3.41
CA GLY A 57 -36.49 7.31 -3.45
C GLY A 57 -37.64 8.33 -3.53
N LEU A 58 -37.56 9.42 -2.78
CA LEU A 58 -38.51 10.55 -2.86
C LEU A 58 -38.50 11.23 -4.23
N ALA A 59 -37.33 11.42 -4.84
CA ALA A 59 -37.22 12.01 -6.18
C ALA A 59 -37.84 11.10 -7.25
N LEU A 60 -37.62 9.79 -7.17
CA LEU A 60 -38.26 8.82 -8.06
C LEU A 60 -39.78 8.77 -7.86
N TRP A 61 -40.24 8.94 -6.61
CA TRP A 61 -41.66 9.05 -6.33
C TRP A 61 -42.31 10.27 -7.01
N LEU A 62 -41.62 11.41 -7.11
CA LEU A 62 -42.15 12.58 -7.84
C LEU A 62 -42.46 12.26 -9.31
N LEU A 63 -41.68 11.37 -9.94
CA LEU A 63 -41.94 10.90 -11.31
C LEU A 63 -43.19 10.01 -11.38
N VAL A 64 -43.38 9.14 -10.39
CA VAL A 64 -44.59 8.30 -10.26
C VAL A 64 -45.83 9.16 -10.00
N LEU A 65 -45.72 10.21 -9.17
CA LEU A 65 -46.78 11.19 -8.92
C LEU A 65 -47.19 11.92 -10.21
N LEU A 66 -46.21 12.40 -10.98
CA LEU A 66 -46.45 13.05 -12.28
C LEU A 66 -47.21 12.12 -13.25
N ALA A 67 -46.80 10.86 -13.35
CA ALA A 67 -47.48 9.88 -14.21
C ALA A 67 -48.88 9.51 -13.69
N GLY A 68 -49.02 9.30 -12.37
CA GLY A 68 -50.28 8.89 -11.74
C GLY A 68 -51.34 9.99 -11.68
N SER A 69 -50.94 11.27 -11.66
CA SER A 69 -51.85 12.42 -11.71
C SER A 69 -52.70 12.43 -12.99
N ARG A 70 -52.17 11.87 -14.09
CA ARG A 70 -52.86 11.76 -15.38
C ARG A 70 -53.78 10.55 -15.48
N THR A 71 -53.52 9.48 -14.73
CA THR A 71 -54.24 8.20 -14.85
C THR A 71 -55.26 7.95 -13.72
N ARG A 72 -55.41 8.87 -12.76
CA ARG A 72 -56.27 8.75 -11.56
C ARG A 72 -55.99 7.52 -10.67
N GLN A 73 -54.82 6.90 -10.81
CA GLN A 73 -54.39 5.72 -10.04
C GLN A 73 -53.79 6.09 -8.67
N TRP A 74 -54.56 6.79 -7.83
CA TRP A 74 -54.08 7.36 -6.56
C TRP A 74 -53.61 6.31 -5.54
N LEU A 75 -54.18 5.10 -5.55
CA LEU A 75 -53.72 4.01 -4.68
C LEU A 75 -52.25 3.64 -4.95
N VAL A 76 -51.85 3.58 -6.22
CA VAL A 76 -50.46 3.25 -6.62
C VAL A 76 -49.51 4.40 -6.25
N VAL A 77 -49.94 5.64 -6.46
CA VAL A 77 -49.17 6.83 -6.11
C VAL A 77 -48.92 6.91 -4.60
N MET A 78 -49.95 6.67 -3.79
CA MET A 78 -49.84 6.69 -2.32
C MET A 78 -49.03 5.51 -1.79
N GLY A 79 -49.19 4.31 -2.38
CA GLY A 79 -48.35 3.16 -2.03
C GLY A 79 -46.87 3.40 -2.35
N ALA A 80 -46.58 4.02 -3.50
CA ALA A 80 -45.22 4.36 -3.92
C ALA A 80 -44.56 5.44 -3.04
N LEU A 81 -45.36 6.33 -2.42
CA LEU A 81 -44.87 7.39 -1.52
C LEU A 81 -44.15 6.81 -0.30
N ILE A 82 -44.58 5.63 0.17
CA ILE A 82 -43.94 4.95 1.29
C ILE A 82 -42.89 3.97 0.77
N ALA A 83 -43.24 3.19 -0.26
CA ALA A 83 -42.37 2.14 -0.77
C ALA A 83 -41.03 2.68 -1.28
N LEU A 84 -41.01 3.71 -2.15
CA LEU A 84 -39.78 4.18 -2.77
C LEU A 84 -38.80 4.82 -1.78
N PRO A 85 -39.21 5.68 -0.83
CA PRO A 85 -38.30 6.23 0.17
C PRO A 85 -37.80 5.16 1.15
N VAL A 86 -38.65 4.21 1.56
CA VAL A 86 -38.23 3.10 2.43
C VAL A 86 -37.23 2.19 1.70
N THR A 87 -37.52 1.82 0.44
CA THR A 87 -36.58 1.05 -0.40
C THR A 87 -35.28 1.82 -0.61
N GLY A 88 -35.34 3.13 -0.85
CA GLY A 88 -34.16 3.98 -0.97
C GLY A 88 -33.32 4.03 0.32
N ALA A 89 -33.96 4.18 1.48
CA ALA A 89 -33.29 4.15 2.78
C ALA A 89 -32.61 2.79 3.04
N LEU A 90 -33.29 1.67 2.73
CA LEU A 90 -32.74 0.31 2.82
C LEU A 90 -31.58 0.09 1.84
N ALA A 91 -31.68 0.64 0.64
CA ALA A 91 -30.62 0.60 -0.37
C ALA A 91 -29.38 1.37 0.11
N GLY A 92 -29.55 2.57 0.69
CA GLY A 92 -28.47 3.34 1.33
C GLY A 92 -27.82 2.60 2.50
N LEU A 93 -28.63 1.95 3.34
CA LEU A 93 -28.20 1.04 4.41
C LEU A 93 -27.32 -0.10 3.88
N GLY A 94 -27.75 -0.74 2.79
CA GLY A 94 -27.02 -1.81 2.12
C GLY A 94 -25.68 -1.36 1.54
N ALA A 95 -25.67 -0.23 0.82
CA ALA A 95 -24.46 0.38 0.28
C ALA A 95 -23.45 0.73 1.38
N GLY A 96 -23.92 1.31 2.50
CA GLY A 96 -23.10 1.61 3.68
C GLY A 96 -22.45 0.36 4.28
N ARG A 97 -23.19 -0.75 4.39
CA ARG A 97 -22.64 -2.03 4.86
C ARG A 97 -21.59 -2.61 3.91
N ILE A 98 -21.80 -2.52 2.60
CA ILE A 98 -20.83 -2.98 1.58
C ILE A 98 -19.54 -2.15 1.65
N HIS A 99 -19.63 -0.84 1.84
CA HIS A 99 -18.46 0.03 2.06
C HIS A 99 -17.64 -0.39 3.27
N VAL A 100 -18.30 -0.68 4.40
CA VAL A 100 -17.61 -1.14 5.62
C VAL A 100 -16.93 -2.48 5.39
N ALA A 101 -17.61 -3.42 4.72
CA ALA A 101 -17.05 -4.74 4.40
C ALA A 101 -15.82 -4.65 3.46
N ARG A 102 -15.84 -3.78 2.45
CA ARG A 102 -14.68 -3.59 1.57
C ARG A 102 -13.52 -2.90 2.29
N ALA A 103 -13.81 -1.90 3.11
CA ALA A 103 -12.81 -1.20 3.92
C ALA A 103 -12.14 -2.12 4.94
N SER A 104 -12.89 -3.04 5.54
CA SER A 104 -12.32 -4.03 6.48
C SER A 104 -11.46 -5.06 5.76
N ILE A 105 -11.80 -5.46 4.53
CA ILE A 105 -10.97 -6.35 3.69
C ILE A 105 -9.63 -5.68 3.32
N ASP A 106 -9.63 -4.39 2.94
CA ASP A 106 -8.40 -3.62 2.66
C ASP A 106 -7.55 -3.47 3.94
N ALA A 107 -8.18 -3.11 5.06
CA ALA A 107 -7.51 -2.98 6.36
C ALA A 107 -6.91 -4.30 6.85
N ARG A 108 -7.56 -5.43 6.55
CA ARG A 108 -7.09 -6.76 6.95
C ARG A 108 -5.74 -7.12 6.34
N THR A 109 -5.38 -6.58 5.16
CA THR A 109 -4.01 -6.71 4.64
C THR A 109 -2.99 -6.15 5.60
N PHE A 110 -3.22 -4.95 6.13
CA PHE A 110 -2.31 -4.28 7.07
C PHE A 110 -2.24 -4.99 8.42
N ALA A 111 -3.34 -5.59 8.87
CA ALA A 111 -3.37 -6.44 10.06
C ALA A 111 -2.67 -7.79 9.87
N GLU A 112 -2.55 -8.28 8.64
CA GLU A 112 -1.93 -9.56 8.29
C GLU A 112 -0.52 -9.41 7.71
N VAL A 113 0.06 -8.19 7.70
CA VAL A 113 1.45 -8.00 7.28
C VAL A 113 2.36 -8.82 8.17
N ASP A 114 3.15 -9.67 7.55
CA ASP A 114 4.17 -10.43 8.26
C ASP A 114 5.55 -9.86 7.96
N ILE A 115 6.42 -9.87 8.96
CA ILE A 115 7.81 -9.43 8.84
C ILE A 115 8.65 -10.69 8.83
N ALA A 116 9.22 -11.02 7.66
CA ALA A 116 10.08 -12.18 7.52
C ALA A 116 11.33 -12.03 8.40
N ALA A 117 12.01 -13.15 8.66
CA ALA A 117 13.23 -13.19 9.47
C ALA A 117 14.36 -12.30 8.91
N ASP A 118 14.32 -11.97 7.61
CA ASP A 118 15.24 -11.04 6.95
C ASP A 118 14.81 -9.55 7.10
N GLY A 119 13.81 -9.26 7.92
CA GLY A 119 13.28 -7.93 8.20
C GLY A 119 12.40 -7.35 7.08
N LYS A 120 12.16 -8.10 6.00
CA LYS A 120 11.35 -7.61 4.88
C LYS A 120 9.86 -7.82 5.14
N PRO A 121 9.02 -6.84 4.78
CA PRO A 121 7.59 -7.03 4.86
C PRO A 121 7.12 -7.99 3.77
N SER A 122 6.21 -8.89 4.16
CA SER A 122 5.44 -9.71 3.25
C SER A 122 3.96 -9.41 3.44
N VAL A 123 3.24 -9.38 2.32
CA VAL A 123 1.79 -9.15 2.31
C VAL A 123 1.07 -10.45 1.90
N PRO A 124 -0.16 -10.68 2.40
CA PRO A 124 -0.97 -11.83 1.99
C PRO A 124 -1.12 -11.92 0.47
N GLY A 125 -1.19 -13.14 -0.08
CA GLY A 125 -1.20 -13.38 -1.54
C GLY A 125 -2.33 -12.67 -2.31
N ALA A 126 -3.45 -12.36 -1.65
CA ALA A 126 -4.58 -11.65 -2.23
C ALA A 126 -4.56 -10.12 -1.99
N ALA A 127 -3.46 -9.53 -1.51
CA ALA A 127 -3.39 -8.11 -1.16
C ALA A 127 -3.75 -7.18 -2.32
N ALA A 128 -3.42 -7.53 -3.56
CA ALA A 128 -3.79 -6.75 -4.74
C ALA A 128 -5.31 -6.58 -4.91
N ASP A 129 -6.07 -7.59 -4.52
CA ASP A 129 -7.53 -7.66 -4.75
C ASP A 129 -8.34 -7.13 -3.56
N ARG A 130 -7.68 -6.86 -2.43
CA ARG A 130 -8.33 -6.45 -1.17
C ARG A 130 -8.68 -4.97 -1.12
N GLY A 131 -8.00 -4.13 -1.92
CA GLY A 131 -8.30 -2.71 -2.01
C GLY A 131 -7.13 -1.86 -2.49
N SER A 132 -7.39 -0.57 -2.71
CA SER A 132 -6.42 0.36 -3.30
C SER A 132 -5.18 0.57 -2.43
N ALA A 133 -5.33 0.59 -1.09
CA ALA A 133 -4.18 0.78 -0.21
C ALA A 133 -3.30 -0.48 -0.18
N SER A 134 -3.92 -1.65 -0.08
CA SER A 134 -3.24 -2.95 -0.15
C SER A 134 -2.49 -3.14 -1.48
N ALA A 135 -3.11 -2.79 -2.61
CA ALA A 135 -2.50 -2.88 -3.93
C ALA A 135 -1.30 -1.93 -4.07
N ALA A 136 -1.43 -0.68 -3.62
CA ALA A 136 -0.34 0.29 -3.62
C ALA A 136 0.84 -0.16 -2.73
N TYR A 137 0.55 -0.75 -1.57
CA TYR A 137 1.58 -1.28 -0.69
C TYR A 137 2.32 -2.47 -1.30
N LEU A 138 1.59 -3.43 -1.89
CA LEU A 138 2.21 -4.55 -2.62
C LEU A 138 3.09 -4.06 -3.78
N ALA A 139 2.64 -3.06 -4.54
CA ALA A 139 3.43 -2.46 -5.62
C ALA A 139 4.73 -1.84 -5.06
N ALA A 140 4.64 -1.09 -3.97
CA ALA A 140 5.81 -0.50 -3.31
C ALA A 140 6.82 -1.56 -2.85
N ILE A 141 6.38 -2.69 -2.27
CA ILE A 141 7.26 -3.80 -1.87
C ILE A 141 7.96 -4.43 -3.08
N ARG A 142 7.23 -4.65 -4.18
CA ARG A 142 7.80 -5.24 -5.42
C ARG A 142 8.85 -4.33 -6.05
N GLU A 143 8.56 -3.03 -6.13
CA GLU A 143 9.51 -2.03 -6.62
C GLU A 143 10.75 -1.95 -5.71
N ASP A 144 10.57 -2.02 -4.38
CA ASP A 144 11.68 -2.01 -3.43
C ASP A 144 12.58 -3.25 -3.57
N ALA A 145 11.99 -4.43 -3.75
CA ALA A 145 12.73 -5.66 -4.01
C ALA A 145 13.53 -5.59 -5.32
N ALA A 146 12.99 -4.97 -6.37
CA ALA A 146 13.70 -4.76 -7.63
C ALA A 146 14.89 -3.78 -7.45
N ASP A 147 14.68 -2.68 -6.74
CA ASP A 147 15.74 -1.70 -6.44
C ASP A 147 16.85 -2.29 -5.57
N LEU A 148 16.51 -3.13 -4.59
CA LEU A 148 17.50 -3.84 -3.75
C LEU A 148 18.37 -4.78 -4.59
N ARG A 149 17.77 -5.51 -5.55
CA ARG A 149 18.54 -6.35 -6.49
C ARG A 149 19.46 -5.51 -7.36
N ALA A 150 18.94 -4.44 -7.96
CA ALA A 150 19.75 -3.54 -8.80
C ALA A 150 20.93 -2.92 -8.03
N TYR A 151 20.72 -2.55 -6.76
CA TYR A 151 21.80 -2.08 -5.90
C TYR A 151 22.82 -3.17 -5.58
N ALA A 152 22.35 -4.39 -5.25
CA ALA A 152 23.22 -5.53 -5.02
C ALA A 152 24.07 -5.88 -6.26
N ASP A 153 23.48 -5.82 -7.45
CA ASP A 153 24.19 -6.03 -8.72
C ASP A 153 25.25 -4.94 -8.97
N ALA A 154 24.92 -3.67 -8.66
CA ALA A 154 25.87 -2.57 -8.76
C ALA A 154 27.04 -2.74 -7.78
N MET A 155 26.77 -3.14 -6.53
CA MET A 155 27.79 -3.44 -5.52
C MET A 155 28.63 -4.67 -5.88
N GLY A 156 28.01 -5.69 -6.45
CA GLY A 156 28.66 -6.96 -6.84
C GLY A 156 29.80 -6.77 -7.84
N LYS A 157 29.70 -5.75 -8.71
CA LYS A 157 30.77 -5.37 -9.66
C LYS A 157 32.10 -5.03 -8.96
N PHE A 158 32.02 -4.52 -7.73
CA PHE A 158 33.19 -4.10 -6.98
C PHE A 158 33.72 -5.20 -6.05
N ASN A 159 32.99 -6.30 -5.84
CA ASN A 159 33.38 -7.45 -5.00
C ASN A 159 34.10 -7.06 -3.69
N LEU A 160 33.56 -6.07 -2.96
CA LEU A 160 34.23 -5.40 -1.83
C LEU A 160 34.62 -6.36 -0.68
N GLY A 161 34.01 -7.55 -0.62
CA GLY A 161 34.39 -8.59 0.35
C GLY A 161 35.86 -9.03 0.22
N VAL A 162 36.45 -8.92 -0.97
CA VAL A 162 37.86 -9.22 -1.23
C VAL A 162 38.82 -8.32 -0.43
N LEU A 163 38.40 -7.10 -0.08
CA LEU A 163 39.23 -6.13 0.65
C LEU A 163 39.53 -6.56 2.10
N SER A 164 38.94 -7.65 2.57
CA SER A 164 39.12 -8.17 3.93
C SER A 164 40.22 -9.22 4.07
N SER A 165 40.80 -9.72 2.97
CA SER A 165 41.75 -10.83 3.00
C SER A 165 42.84 -10.73 1.92
N PRO A 166 44.13 -10.97 2.25
CA PRO A 166 45.22 -10.95 1.26
C PRO A 166 45.08 -12.07 0.24
N TYR A 167 44.57 -13.22 0.65
CA TYR A 167 44.41 -14.37 -0.24
C TYR A 167 43.44 -14.03 -1.37
N LEU A 168 42.31 -13.40 -1.03
CA LEU A 168 41.34 -12.94 -2.02
C LEU A 168 41.92 -11.81 -2.89
N LEU A 169 42.72 -10.91 -2.31
CA LEU A 169 43.39 -9.84 -3.07
C LEU A 169 44.42 -10.39 -4.06
N GLN A 170 45.14 -11.46 -3.72
CA GLN A 170 46.06 -12.15 -4.63
C GLN A 170 45.32 -12.86 -5.77
N GLN A 171 44.13 -13.41 -5.50
CA GLN A 171 43.29 -14.05 -6.52
C GLN A 171 42.57 -13.04 -7.44
N SER A 172 42.31 -11.83 -6.95
CA SER A 172 41.56 -10.79 -7.68
C SER A 172 42.22 -9.41 -7.55
N PRO A 173 43.48 -9.23 -7.98
CA PRO A 173 44.21 -7.98 -7.81
C PRO A 173 43.62 -6.80 -8.60
N GLN A 174 42.86 -7.09 -9.65
CA GLN A 174 42.19 -6.09 -10.50
C GLN A 174 41.20 -5.20 -9.74
N ILE A 175 40.67 -5.66 -8.59
CA ILE A 175 39.78 -4.86 -7.74
C ILE A 175 40.44 -3.58 -7.20
N LEU A 176 41.77 -3.59 -7.06
CA LEU A 176 42.55 -2.46 -6.56
C LEU A 176 42.93 -1.46 -7.66
N ALA A 177 42.67 -1.77 -8.93
CA ALA A 177 43.10 -0.95 -10.06
C ALA A 177 42.30 0.35 -10.20
N ASP A 178 41.04 0.34 -9.75
CA ASP A 178 40.14 1.49 -9.90
C ASP A 178 39.30 1.72 -8.63
N CYS A 179 39.97 2.08 -7.54
CA CYS A 179 39.27 2.41 -6.29
C CYS A 179 38.39 3.66 -6.43
N ALA A 180 38.69 4.56 -7.38
CA ALA A 180 37.94 5.80 -7.56
C ALA A 180 36.50 5.53 -8.03
N SER A 181 36.27 4.51 -8.87
CA SER A 181 34.93 4.18 -9.36
C SER A 181 33.95 3.69 -8.29
N ILE A 182 34.44 3.26 -7.11
CA ILE A 182 33.60 2.97 -5.93
C ILE A 182 32.75 4.19 -5.55
N SER A 183 33.27 5.42 -5.74
CA SER A 183 32.52 6.66 -5.47
C SER A 183 31.26 6.83 -6.33
N GLY A 184 31.22 6.19 -7.51
CA GLY A 184 30.04 6.17 -8.38
C GLY A 184 28.83 5.50 -7.72
N LEU A 185 29.05 4.62 -6.74
CA LEU A 185 27.98 4.00 -5.95
C LEU A 185 27.23 5.02 -5.09
N GLU A 186 27.83 6.16 -4.72
CA GLU A 186 27.12 7.19 -3.97
C GLU A 186 25.95 7.76 -4.78
N THR A 187 26.11 7.94 -6.10
CA THR A 187 25.04 8.39 -6.99
C THR A 187 23.92 7.35 -7.07
N VAL A 188 24.29 6.07 -7.23
CA VAL A 188 23.33 4.96 -7.23
C VAL A 188 22.52 4.93 -5.93
N ALA A 189 23.19 5.06 -4.78
CA ALA A 189 22.55 5.09 -3.46
C ALA A 189 21.60 6.28 -3.30
N ARG A 190 22.01 7.49 -3.74
CA ARG A 190 21.15 8.69 -3.69
C ARG A 190 19.92 8.55 -4.58
N ASP A 191 20.07 8.02 -5.79
CA ASP A 191 18.95 7.84 -6.71
C ASP A 191 17.96 6.79 -6.21
N GLN A 192 18.47 5.68 -5.65
CA GLN A 192 17.61 4.68 -5.01
C GLN A 192 16.86 5.27 -3.81
N SER A 193 17.54 6.06 -2.97
CA SER A 193 16.93 6.69 -1.80
C SER A 193 15.82 7.68 -2.20
N ARG A 194 16.04 8.46 -3.27
CA ARG A 194 14.99 9.31 -3.86
C ARG A 194 13.78 8.50 -4.29
N ARG A 195 13.98 7.44 -5.09
CA ARG A 195 12.89 6.55 -5.52
C ARG A 195 12.17 5.89 -4.34
N ALA A 196 12.90 5.50 -3.29
CA ALA A 196 12.32 4.93 -2.08
C ALA A 196 11.41 5.93 -1.36
N ARG A 197 11.82 7.19 -1.22
CA ARG A 197 10.98 8.26 -0.64
C ARG A 197 9.73 8.51 -1.47
N ASP A 198 9.87 8.60 -2.79
CA ASP A 198 8.74 8.81 -3.70
C ASP A 198 7.74 7.63 -3.63
N ARG A 199 8.23 6.39 -3.55
CA ARG A 199 7.40 5.20 -3.33
C ARG A 199 6.64 5.26 -2.01
N ARG A 200 7.33 5.53 -0.90
CA ARG A 200 6.71 5.62 0.43
C ARG A 200 5.67 6.75 0.48
N SER A 201 5.95 7.88 -0.16
CA SER A 201 5.00 8.99 -0.29
C SER A 201 3.75 8.58 -1.08
N ARG A 202 3.90 7.95 -2.26
CA ARG A 202 2.78 7.43 -3.06
C ARG A 202 1.94 6.39 -2.30
N ALA A 203 2.59 5.48 -1.57
CA ALA A 203 1.90 4.48 -0.75
C ALA A 203 1.14 5.13 0.43
N ALA A 204 1.73 6.12 1.09
CA ALA A 204 1.05 6.88 2.15
C ALA A 204 -0.16 7.64 1.61
N GLU A 205 -0.03 8.29 0.45
CA GLU A 205 -1.15 8.99 -0.19
C GLU A 205 -2.27 8.01 -0.62
N ALA A 206 -1.93 6.80 -1.04
CA ALA A 206 -2.90 5.75 -1.32
C ALA A 206 -3.64 5.30 -0.06
N VAL A 207 -2.93 5.17 1.08
CA VAL A 207 -3.55 4.92 2.39
C VAL A 207 -4.49 6.06 2.77
N ASP A 208 -4.08 7.32 2.62
CA ASP A 208 -4.88 8.49 2.98
C ASP A 208 -6.18 8.58 2.16
N ARG A 209 -6.10 8.30 0.85
CA ARG A 209 -7.25 8.34 -0.07
C ARG A 209 -8.11 7.08 -0.04
N SER A 210 -7.66 6.01 0.60
CA SER A 210 -8.40 4.76 0.67
C SER A 210 -9.67 4.86 1.55
N GLY A 211 -10.54 3.86 1.39
CA GLY A 211 -11.73 3.66 2.22
C GLY A 211 -11.46 3.14 3.63
N LEU A 212 -10.19 2.96 4.04
CA LEU A 212 -9.80 2.47 5.37
C LEU A 212 -10.50 3.23 6.50
N PRO A 213 -10.85 2.58 7.63
CA PRO A 213 -11.32 3.27 8.83
C PRO A 213 -10.35 4.38 9.24
N ALA A 214 -10.87 5.55 9.64
CA ALA A 214 -10.04 6.70 10.00
C ALA A 214 -9.00 6.35 11.07
N ASP A 215 -9.41 5.57 12.08
CA ASP A 215 -8.55 5.15 13.19
C ASP A 215 -7.47 4.13 12.76
N ALA A 216 -7.69 3.40 11.65
CA ALA A 216 -6.72 2.45 11.10
C ALA A 216 -5.69 3.12 10.16
N LYS A 217 -5.99 4.30 9.61
CA LYS A 217 -5.09 5.02 8.69
C LYS A 217 -3.72 5.35 9.31
N PRO A 218 -3.61 5.81 10.57
CA PRO A 218 -2.31 6.05 11.20
C PRO A 218 -1.43 4.80 11.24
N GLY A 219 -1.99 3.65 11.63
CA GLY A 219 -1.24 2.38 11.67
C GLY A 219 -0.83 1.89 10.29
N ALA A 220 -1.73 1.95 9.30
CA ALA A 220 -1.42 1.63 7.92
C ALA A 220 -0.34 2.57 7.34
N ARG A 221 -0.40 3.87 7.66
CA ARG A 221 0.61 4.85 7.26
C ARG A 221 1.97 4.51 7.86
N ALA A 222 2.02 4.19 9.16
CA ALA A 222 3.25 3.80 9.84
C ALA A 222 3.91 2.57 9.20
N ILE A 223 3.12 1.59 8.73
CA ILE A 223 3.63 0.41 8.00
C ILE A 223 4.28 0.82 6.67
N VAL A 224 3.57 1.59 5.84
CA VAL A 224 4.05 1.90 4.47
C VAL A 224 5.19 2.92 4.46
N THR A 225 5.29 3.77 5.48
CA THR A 225 6.40 4.73 5.62
C THR A 225 7.52 4.23 6.52
N ALA A 226 7.49 2.96 6.94
CA ALA A 226 8.42 2.46 7.95
C ALA A 226 9.90 2.61 7.57
N GLY A 227 10.70 3.01 8.54
CA GLY A 227 12.14 3.19 8.43
C GLY A 227 12.57 4.61 8.07
N ASP A 228 13.81 4.94 8.44
CA ASP A 228 14.42 6.24 8.19
C ASP A 228 15.32 6.17 6.93
N GLU A 229 14.77 6.63 5.82
CA GLU A 229 15.46 6.60 4.52
C GLU A 229 16.66 7.56 4.48
N GLU A 230 16.66 8.63 5.27
CA GLU A 230 17.77 9.56 5.34
C GLU A 230 18.94 8.98 6.13
N ALA A 231 18.67 8.41 7.30
CA ALA A 231 19.68 7.70 8.08
C ALA A 231 20.23 6.48 7.30
N MET A 232 19.37 5.74 6.60
CA MET A 232 19.80 4.63 5.75
C MET A 232 20.72 5.09 4.61
N LEU A 233 20.38 6.19 3.93
CA LEU A 233 21.24 6.77 2.89
C LEU A 233 22.60 7.21 3.45
N ALA A 234 22.59 7.95 4.56
CA ALA A 234 23.81 8.41 5.22
C ALA A 234 24.73 7.23 5.56
N ASN A 235 24.17 6.16 6.14
CA ASN A 235 24.90 4.96 6.48
C ASN A 235 25.45 4.21 5.24
N ARG A 236 24.67 4.11 4.15
CA ARG A 236 25.15 3.52 2.89
C ARG A 236 26.31 4.31 2.29
N ILE A 237 26.22 5.65 2.29
CA ILE A 237 27.30 6.52 1.82
C ILE A 237 28.56 6.31 2.67
N GLU A 238 28.43 6.15 3.99
CA GLU A 238 29.56 5.87 4.86
C GLU A 238 30.24 4.52 4.53
N ILE A 239 29.46 3.46 4.28
CA ILE A 239 29.99 2.16 3.84
C ILE A 239 30.78 2.31 2.53
N ILE A 240 30.24 3.06 1.55
CA ILE A 240 30.89 3.30 0.25
C ILE A 240 32.21 4.05 0.45
N ARG A 241 32.22 5.11 1.25
CA ARG A 241 33.42 5.93 1.52
C ARG A 241 34.49 5.15 2.27
N ALA A 242 34.11 4.39 3.30
CA ALA A 242 35.03 3.55 4.04
C ALA A 242 35.59 2.43 3.14
N SER A 243 34.75 1.80 2.32
CA SER A 243 35.20 0.79 1.34
C SER A 243 36.19 1.38 0.33
N ARG A 244 35.96 2.61 -0.14
CA ARG A 244 36.88 3.33 -1.02
C ARG A 244 38.24 3.57 -0.34
N ALA A 245 38.22 4.10 0.88
CA ALA A 245 39.44 4.37 1.65
C ALA A 245 40.24 3.09 1.91
N GLN A 246 39.57 1.97 2.17
CA GLN A 246 40.20 0.67 2.33
C GLN A 246 40.80 0.16 1.01
N CYS A 247 40.10 0.32 -0.11
CA CYS A 247 40.64 -0.01 -1.43
C CYS A 247 41.91 0.81 -1.75
N GLU A 248 41.86 2.14 -1.59
CA GLU A 248 42.99 3.05 -1.83
C GLU A 248 44.21 2.68 -0.97
N LEU A 249 43.97 2.31 0.29
CA LEU A 249 45.02 1.85 1.20
C LEU A 249 45.65 0.53 0.71
N LEU A 250 44.83 -0.44 0.32
CA LEU A 250 45.29 -1.75 -0.14
C LEU A 250 45.96 -1.69 -1.53
N ALA A 251 45.57 -0.73 -2.37
CA ALA A 251 46.20 -0.48 -3.68
C ALA A 251 47.68 -0.11 -3.56
N ARG A 252 48.13 0.39 -2.40
CA ARG A 252 49.55 0.67 -2.12
C ARG A 252 50.40 -0.59 -1.96
N ARG A 253 49.78 -1.78 -1.95
CA ARG A 253 50.45 -3.10 -1.86
C ARG A 253 51.37 -3.25 -0.63
N SER A 254 51.09 -2.53 0.45
CA SER A 254 51.85 -2.60 1.71
C SER A 254 51.30 -3.62 2.70
N TRP A 255 50.35 -4.48 2.28
CA TRP A 255 49.56 -5.38 3.12
C TRP A 255 50.18 -6.78 3.35
N HIS A 256 51.52 -6.85 3.27
CA HIS A 256 52.30 -7.95 3.84
C HIS A 256 53.13 -7.46 5.04
N ASN A 257 53.07 -8.19 6.16
CA ASN A 257 53.93 -7.93 7.31
C ASN A 257 55.33 -8.56 7.10
N ALA A 258 56.26 -8.32 8.03
CA ALA A 258 57.64 -8.84 7.96
C ALA A 258 57.73 -10.38 7.89
N ALA A 259 56.68 -11.10 8.30
CA ALA A 259 56.57 -12.56 8.26
C ALA A 259 55.79 -13.08 7.04
N GLY A 260 55.41 -12.21 6.09
CA GLY A 260 54.70 -12.57 4.85
C GLY A 260 53.18 -12.77 4.99
N TYR A 261 52.63 -12.67 6.21
CA TYR A 261 51.18 -12.77 6.45
C TYR A 261 50.46 -11.46 6.17
N PHE A 262 49.12 -11.50 6.15
CA PHE A 262 48.33 -10.27 6.08
C PHE A 262 48.71 -9.31 7.19
N GLY A 263 48.98 -8.07 6.82
CA GLY A 263 49.29 -7.01 7.77
C GLY A 263 50.13 -5.96 7.08
N PHE A 264 50.36 -4.83 7.72
CA PHE A 264 51.03 -3.73 7.04
C PHE A 264 52.50 -3.67 7.37
N ALA A 265 53.32 -3.39 6.36
CA ALA A 265 54.75 -3.15 6.51
C ALA A 265 55.08 -1.92 7.36
N ASN A 266 54.14 -0.95 7.45
CA ASN A 266 54.27 0.23 8.30
C ASN A 266 53.07 0.38 9.25
N GLY A 267 53.33 0.98 10.43
CA GLY A 267 52.31 1.15 11.47
C GLY A 267 51.19 2.12 11.11
N GLY A 268 51.46 3.11 10.24
CA GLY A 268 50.46 4.09 9.81
C GLY A 268 49.35 3.47 8.95
N ASP A 269 49.71 2.62 8.00
CA ASP A 269 48.77 1.90 7.16
C ASP A 269 47.97 0.89 7.98
N ARG A 270 48.62 0.21 8.95
CA ARG A 270 47.92 -0.64 9.92
C ARG A 270 46.85 0.13 10.70
N ALA A 271 47.19 1.31 11.20
CA ALA A 271 46.26 2.15 11.95
C ALA A 271 45.08 2.59 11.07
N ARG A 272 45.33 3.06 9.84
CA ARG A 272 44.29 3.46 8.88
C ARG A 272 43.38 2.31 8.48
N PHE A 273 43.92 1.11 8.27
CA PHE A 273 43.12 -0.07 7.98
C PHE A 273 42.21 -0.42 9.17
N GLY A 274 42.75 -0.39 10.39
CA GLY A 274 41.98 -0.64 11.61
C GLY A 274 40.88 0.39 11.82
N GLU A 275 41.15 1.68 11.58
CA GLU A 275 40.15 2.75 11.63
C GLU A 275 39.02 2.54 10.61
N THR A 276 39.37 2.26 9.37
CA THR A 276 38.40 2.05 8.29
C THR A 276 37.56 0.79 8.52
N THR A 277 38.18 -0.29 9.02
CA THR A 277 37.48 -1.52 9.41
C THR A 277 36.48 -1.25 10.55
N LYS A 278 36.87 -0.47 11.56
CA LYS A 278 35.96 -0.06 12.64
C LYS A 278 34.76 0.73 12.11
N ARG A 279 34.99 1.65 11.16
CA ARG A 279 33.92 2.41 10.51
C ARG A 279 32.95 1.50 9.75
N LEU A 280 33.45 0.54 8.99
CA LEU A 280 32.62 -0.44 8.28
C LEU A 280 31.80 -1.31 9.25
N LEU A 281 32.40 -1.80 10.33
CA LEU A 281 31.70 -2.59 11.35
C LEU A 281 30.63 -1.77 12.07
N ALA A 282 30.92 -0.51 12.42
CA ALA A 282 29.96 0.40 13.02
C ALA A 282 28.78 0.66 12.06
N ALA A 283 29.07 0.91 10.78
CA ALA A 283 28.05 1.14 9.75
C ALA A 283 27.20 -0.12 9.48
N ALA A 284 27.78 -1.32 9.56
CA ALA A 284 27.03 -2.57 9.46
C ALA A 284 26.07 -2.75 10.65
N GLY A 285 26.54 -2.51 11.88
CA GLY A 285 25.69 -2.55 13.08
C GLY A 285 24.57 -1.50 13.03
N GLU A 286 24.87 -0.31 12.50
CA GLU A 286 23.88 0.75 12.30
C GLU A 286 22.82 0.36 11.25
N ALA A 287 23.22 -0.32 10.17
CA ALA A 287 22.28 -0.83 9.18
C ALA A 287 21.29 -1.82 9.81
N GLU A 288 21.78 -2.75 10.63
CA GLU A 288 20.91 -3.69 11.37
C GLU A 288 19.98 -2.96 12.34
N ARG A 289 20.48 -1.97 13.07
CA ARG A 289 19.69 -1.16 14.00
C ARG A 289 18.55 -0.44 13.28
N LEU A 290 18.84 0.20 12.15
CA LEU A 290 17.84 0.89 11.32
C LEU A 290 16.81 -0.08 10.75
N GLN A 291 17.22 -1.29 10.34
CA GLN A 291 16.31 -2.33 9.86
C GLN A 291 15.39 -2.84 10.97
N ARG A 292 15.91 -3.10 12.18
CA ARG A 292 15.10 -3.49 13.35
C ARG A 292 14.10 -2.40 13.71
N ALA A 293 14.53 -1.14 13.76
CA ALA A 293 13.62 -0.02 14.03
C ALA A 293 12.49 0.09 12.99
N ALA A 294 12.79 -0.13 11.71
CA ALA A 294 11.76 -0.18 10.67
C ALA A 294 10.80 -1.36 10.85
N ALA A 295 11.31 -2.54 11.25
CA ALA A 295 10.48 -3.71 11.55
C ALA A 295 9.55 -3.45 12.74
N ASP A 296 10.08 -2.89 13.83
CA ASP A 296 9.32 -2.55 15.04
C ASP A 296 8.20 -1.54 14.71
N GLN A 297 8.49 -0.54 13.90
CA GLN A 297 7.49 0.43 13.43
C GLN A 297 6.36 -0.25 12.64
N ARG A 298 6.68 -1.22 11.77
CA ARG A 298 5.65 -1.98 11.04
C ARG A 298 4.82 -2.86 11.96
N ILE A 299 5.45 -3.50 12.95
CA ILE A 299 4.76 -4.33 13.94
C ILE A 299 3.79 -3.47 14.75
N GLN A 300 4.24 -2.31 15.26
CA GLN A 300 3.38 -1.38 15.99
C GLN A 300 2.21 -0.89 15.12
N GLY A 301 2.48 -0.50 13.87
CA GLY A 301 1.42 -0.10 12.94
C GLY A 301 0.42 -1.21 12.66
N ARG A 302 0.89 -2.46 12.55
CA ARG A 302 0.02 -3.64 12.37
C ARG A 302 -0.87 -3.87 13.58
N GLU A 303 -0.32 -3.85 14.79
CA GLU A 303 -1.11 -4.06 16.00
C GLU A 303 -2.15 -2.95 16.17
N GLN A 304 -1.82 -1.69 15.85
CA GLN A 304 -2.79 -0.59 15.82
C GLN A 304 -3.95 -0.87 14.85
N VAL A 305 -3.68 -1.36 13.64
CA VAL A 305 -4.73 -1.72 12.69
C VAL A 305 -5.56 -2.90 13.20
N ARG A 306 -4.93 -3.91 13.81
CA ARG A 306 -5.64 -5.06 14.41
C ARG A 306 -6.60 -4.63 15.51
N GLU A 307 -6.16 -3.77 16.43
CA GLU A 307 -6.99 -3.25 17.50
C GLU A 307 -8.24 -2.54 16.96
N VAL A 308 -8.09 -1.74 15.90
CA VAL A 308 -9.21 -1.03 15.27
C VAL A 308 -10.18 -2.01 14.60
N LEU A 309 -9.70 -3.11 14.03
CA LEU A 309 -10.56 -4.11 13.38
C LEU A 309 -11.26 -5.06 14.36
N MET A 310 -10.78 -5.15 15.61
CA MET A 310 -11.39 -5.97 16.66
C MET A 310 -12.43 -5.23 17.50
N ARG A 311 -12.54 -3.90 17.37
CA ARG A 311 -13.56 -3.06 18.00
C ARG A 311 -14.83 -3.00 17.16
#